data_AF-T1R2P3-F1
#
_entry.id   AF-T1R2P3-F1
#
_cell.length_a   1.000
_cell.length_b   1.000
_cell.length_c   1.000
_cell.angle_alpha   90.00
_cell.angle_beta   90.00
_cell.angle_gamma   90.00
#
_symmetry.space_group_name_H-M   'P 1'
#
loop_
_entity.id
_entity.type
_entity.pdbx_description
1 polymer ?
#
loop_
_entity_poly.entity_id
_entity_poly.type
_entity_poly.pdbx_seq_one_letter_code
_entity_poly.pdbx_strand_id
1 'polypeptide(L)'
;ASMLANRVSFFFDWNGPSMTIDTACSSSLVALHQGVGALRSGDCHLAVIAASNLIFSPREYIAASKMHLLSPTGRCRMWDENADGYARGEGIAAVVLKRLGEAIANGDPIESVIRATGVNADGRSMGITMPSSMAQSQLIRSTYASIGLSPIVRPEDRCQ
;
A
#
# COMPACT_ATOMS: atom_id res chain seq x y z
N ALA A 1 9.48 -6.22 14.49
CA ALA A 1 9.20 -6.03 13.05
C ALA A 1 10.48 -5.88 12.22
N SER A 2 11.52 -5.18 12.70
CA SER A 2 12.71 -4.76 11.93
C SER A 2 13.57 -5.85 11.25
N MET A 3 13.29 -7.14 11.50
CA MET A 3 14.01 -8.26 10.86
C MET A 3 13.22 -8.94 9.73
N LEU A 4 11.96 -8.58 9.48
CA LEU A 4 11.14 -9.30 8.51
C LEU A 4 11.73 -9.24 7.11
N ALA A 5 11.99 -8.03 6.60
CA ALA A 5 12.64 -7.84 5.30
C ALA A 5 14.05 -8.44 5.27
N ASN A 6 14.86 -8.17 6.30
CA ASN A 6 16.25 -8.63 6.36
C ASN A 6 16.38 -10.15 6.37
N ARG A 7 15.42 -10.90 6.93
CA ARG A 7 15.41 -12.37 6.87
C ARG A 7 15.23 -12.88 5.44
N VAL A 8 14.37 -12.24 4.65
CA VAL A 8 14.18 -12.58 3.24
C VAL A 8 15.46 -12.26 2.46
N SER A 9 16.01 -11.06 2.64
CA SER A 9 17.27 -10.66 2.00
C SER A 9 18.42 -11.59 2.36
N PHE A 10 18.56 -11.95 3.64
CA PHE A 10 19.58 -12.90 4.10
C PHE A 10 19.42 -14.28 3.45
N PHE A 11 18.20 -14.80 3.39
CA PHE A 11 17.93 -16.13 2.82
C PHE A 11 18.26 -16.22 1.33
N PHE A 12 17.96 -15.17 0.57
CA PHE A 12 18.21 -15.13 -0.88
C PHE A 12 19.53 -14.46 -1.28
N ASP A 13 20.37 -14.06 -0.31
CA ASP A 13 21.60 -13.29 -0.54
C ASP A 13 21.38 -12.01 -1.37
N TRP A 14 20.33 -11.26 -1.03
CA TRP A 14 20.03 -9.98 -1.67
C TRP A 14 20.70 -8.82 -0.95
N ASN A 15 21.44 -8.04 -1.72
CA ASN A 15 22.30 -6.96 -1.22
C ASN A 15 21.77 -5.54 -1.51
N GLY A 16 20.53 -5.44 -2.02
CA GLY A 16 19.84 -4.16 -2.23
C GLY A 16 19.17 -3.60 -0.95
N PRO A 17 18.38 -2.51 -1.06
CA PRO A 17 17.65 -1.96 0.07
C PRO A 17 16.74 -2.99 0.75
N SER A 18 16.83 -3.11 2.07
CA SER A 18 16.03 -4.03 2.87
C SER A 18 15.49 -3.33 4.11
N MET A 19 14.17 -3.16 4.18
CA MET A 19 13.52 -2.43 5.26
C MET A 19 12.08 -2.90 5.49
N THR A 20 11.62 -2.79 6.72
CA THR A 20 10.21 -3.03 7.07
C THR A 20 9.51 -1.69 7.22
N ILE A 21 8.35 -1.52 6.57
CA ILE A 21 7.57 -0.28 6.61
C ILE A 21 6.31 -0.51 7.44
N ASP A 22 6.07 0.40 8.37
CA ASP A 22 4.85 0.46 9.17
C ASP A 22 4.23 1.85 9.05
N THR A 23 3.13 1.92 8.32
CA THR A 23 2.24 3.08 8.20
C THR A 23 0.81 2.67 8.51
N ALA A 24 0.64 1.69 9.40
CA ALA A 24 -0.64 1.05 9.71
C ALA A 24 -1.33 0.48 8.46
N CYS A 25 -2.55 0.91 8.14
CA CYS A 25 -3.40 0.32 7.11
C CYS A 25 -2.84 0.46 5.68
N SER A 26 -1.96 1.44 5.43
CA SER A 26 -1.38 1.70 4.10
C SER A 26 -0.01 1.04 3.88
N SER A 27 0.52 0.30 4.86
CA SER A 27 1.90 -0.22 4.86
C SER A 27 2.30 -0.95 3.59
N SER A 28 1.44 -1.80 3.04
CA SER A 28 1.72 -2.54 1.80
C SER A 28 1.86 -1.63 0.58
N LEU A 29 1.00 -0.61 0.45
CA LEU A 29 1.04 0.35 -0.65
C LEU A 29 2.20 1.34 -0.51
N VAL A 30 2.56 1.72 0.71
CA VAL A 30 3.77 2.55 0.95
C VAL A 30 5.04 1.76 0.64
N ALA A 31 5.10 0.47 0.99
CA ALA A 31 6.20 -0.41 0.58
C ALA A 31 6.29 -0.54 -0.95
N LEU A 32 5.16 -0.68 -1.62
CA LEU A 32 5.10 -0.68 -3.08
C LEU A 32 5.59 0.66 -3.67
N HIS A 33 5.19 1.80 -3.10
CA HIS A 33 5.70 3.11 -3.52
C HIS A 33 7.22 3.22 -3.37
N GLN A 34 7.78 2.76 -2.24
CA GLN A 34 9.24 2.77 -2.02
C GLN A 34 9.97 1.85 -2.99
N GLY A 35 9.45 0.65 -3.28
CA GLY A 35 10.01 -0.26 -4.27
C GLY A 35 10.03 0.33 -5.69
N VAL A 36 8.94 0.97 -6.10
CA VAL A 36 8.88 1.71 -7.37
C VAL A 36 9.91 2.85 -7.39
N GLY A 37 10.08 3.57 -6.28
CA GLY A 37 11.10 4.59 -6.11
C GLY A 37 12.51 4.05 -6.32
N ALA A 38 12.87 2.98 -5.60
CA ALA A 38 14.18 2.33 -5.69
C ALA A 38 14.51 1.79 -7.10
N LEU A 39 13.51 1.25 -7.81
CA LEU A 39 13.66 0.84 -9.20
C LEU A 39 13.87 2.03 -10.14
N ARG A 40 13.26 3.19 -9.86
CA ARG A 40 13.39 4.39 -10.70
C ARG A 40 14.71 5.13 -10.44
N SER A 41 15.19 5.16 -9.21
CA SER A 41 16.49 5.75 -8.84
C SER A 41 17.68 4.89 -9.26
N GLY A 42 17.46 3.59 -9.49
CA GLY A 42 18.53 2.64 -9.82
C GLY A 42 19.18 2.01 -8.58
N ASP A 43 18.63 2.21 -7.39
CA ASP A 43 19.10 1.57 -6.16
C ASP A 43 18.91 0.03 -6.20
N CYS A 44 18.02 -0.45 -7.05
CA CYS A 44 17.90 -1.87 -7.42
C CYS A 44 17.40 -2.07 -8.86
N HIS A 45 17.52 -3.30 -9.35
CA HIS A 45 16.99 -3.74 -10.66
C HIS A 45 15.71 -4.56 -10.53
N LEU A 46 15.48 -5.15 -9.35
CA LEU A 46 14.30 -5.93 -8.99
C LEU A 46 13.95 -5.59 -7.55
N ALA A 47 12.67 -5.41 -7.26
CA ALA A 47 12.18 -5.13 -5.91
C ALA A 47 11.10 -6.14 -5.53
N VAL A 48 11.25 -6.76 -4.36
CA VAL A 48 10.24 -7.67 -3.79
C VAL A 48 9.51 -6.94 -2.70
N ILE A 49 8.19 -6.82 -2.85
CA ILE A 49 7.32 -6.20 -1.87
C ILE A 49 6.47 -7.29 -1.26
N ALA A 50 6.66 -7.55 0.03
CA ALA A 50 5.87 -8.49 0.79
C ALA A 50 5.18 -7.78 1.95
N ALA A 51 3.93 -8.15 2.22
CA ALA A 51 3.13 -7.63 3.32
C ALA A 51 2.38 -8.75 4.00
N SER A 52 2.24 -8.65 5.32
CA SER A 52 1.46 -9.58 6.12
C SER A 52 0.69 -8.86 7.21
N ASN A 53 -0.51 -9.37 7.51
CA ASN A 53 -1.28 -9.02 8.70
C ASN A 53 -1.84 -10.32 9.29
N LEU A 54 -1.42 -10.64 10.52
CA LEU A 54 -1.85 -11.83 11.25
C LEU A 54 -2.25 -11.42 12.67
N ILE A 55 -3.31 -12.03 13.19
CA ILE A 55 -4.00 -11.69 14.43
C ILE A 55 -3.77 -12.85 15.41
N PHE A 56 -2.60 -12.86 16.03
CA PHE A 56 -2.22 -13.88 17.01
C PHE A 56 -2.76 -13.64 18.42
N SER A 57 -3.37 -12.48 18.68
CA SER A 57 -3.79 -12.08 20.02
C SER A 57 -5.08 -11.25 19.98
N PRO A 58 -5.98 -11.41 20.96
CA PRO A 58 -7.18 -10.58 21.08
C PRO A 58 -6.87 -9.13 21.48
N ARG A 59 -5.63 -8.80 21.88
CA ARG A 59 -5.25 -7.47 22.38
C ARG A 59 -5.57 -6.36 21.37
N GLU A 60 -5.24 -6.57 20.10
CA GLU A 60 -5.51 -5.60 19.03
C GLU A 60 -7.01 -5.44 18.75
N TYR A 61 -7.77 -6.53 18.90
CA TYR A 61 -9.23 -6.51 18.82
C TYR A 61 -9.84 -5.67 19.94
N ILE A 62 -9.38 -5.86 21.18
CA ILE A 62 -9.83 -5.09 22.35
C ILE A 62 -9.49 -3.62 22.18
N ALA A 63 -8.26 -3.29 21.74
CA ALA A 63 -7.84 -1.91 21.52
C ALA A 63 -8.70 -1.22 20.45
N ALA A 64 -8.93 -1.87 19.30
CA ALA A 64 -9.77 -1.33 18.23
C ALA A 64 -11.24 -1.19 18.65
N SER A 65 -11.77 -2.13 19.45
CA SER A 65 -13.12 -2.06 20.00
C SER A 65 -13.29 -0.88 20.96
N LYS A 66 -12.31 -0.61 21.85
CA LYS A 66 -12.34 0.58 22.74
C LYS A 66 -12.33 1.90 21.97
N MET A 67 -11.73 1.92 20.79
CA MET A 67 -11.74 3.08 19.88
C MET A 67 -12.98 3.13 18.98
N HIS A 68 -13.94 2.21 19.14
CA HIS A 68 -15.16 2.11 18.32
C HIS A 68 -14.88 1.98 16.82
N LEU A 69 -13.77 1.33 16.45
CA LEU A 69 -13.41 1.14 15.05
C LEU A 69 -14.03 -0.12 14.43
N LEU A 70 -14.42 -1.10 15.27
CA LEU A 70 -14.88 -2.40 14.83
C LEU A 70 -16.40 -2.46 14.70
N SER A 71 -16.88 -3.05 13.60
CA SER A 71 -18.31 -3.38 13.47
C SER A 71 -18.70 -4.45 14.50
N PRO A 72 -19.77 -4.26 15.30
CA PRO A 72 -20.31 -5.28 16.19
C PRO A 72 -20.73 -6.56 15.47
N THR A 73 -21.07 -6.46 14.18
CA THR A 73 -21.46 -7.60 13.34
C THR A 73 -20.27 -8.29 12.68
N GLY A 74 -19.04 -7.77 12.86
CA GLY A 74 -17.85 -8.32 12.24
C GLY A 74 -17.88 -8.24 10.71
N ARG A 75 -18.56 -7.24 10.13
CA ARG A 75 -18.65 -7.05 8.67
C ARG A 75 -18.21 -5.66 8.27
N CYS A 76 -17.41 -5.56 7.20
CA CYS A 76 -17.20 -4.30 6.50
C CYS A 76 -18.39 -4.04 5.58
N ARG A 77 -19.17 -3.00 5.82
CA ARG A 77 -20.27 -2.56 4.95
C ARG A 77 -19.86 -1.34 4.15
N MET A 78 -19.01 -1.54 3.13
CA MET A 78 -18.43 -0.43 2.35
C MET A 78 -19.53 0.38 1.66
N TRP A 79 -19.61 1.69 1.99
CA TRP A 79 -20.59 2.65 1.47
C TRP A 79 -22.07 2.38 1.79
N ASP A 80 -22.36 1.45 2.71
CA ASP A 80 -23.72 1.20 3.19
C ASP A 80 -24.15 2.28 4.19
N GLU A 81 -25.42 2.68 4.15
CA GLU A 81 -26.00 3.64 5.12
C GLU A 81 -25.86 3.15 6.57
N ASN A 82 -25.88 1.84 6.78
CA ASN A 82 -25.75 1.21 8.08
C ASN A 82 -24.29 0.89 8.44
N ALA A 83 -23.27 1.41 7.76
CA ALA A 83 -21.88 1.14 8.10
C ALA A 83 -21.53 1.57 9.54
N ASP A 84 -21.00 0.65 10.35
CA ASP A 84 -20.80 0.82 11.80
C ASP A 84 -19.37 0.44 12.26
N GLY A 85 -18.41 0.45 11.34
CA GLY A 85 -17.01 0.07 11.57
C GLY A 85 -16.52 -0.97 10.56
N TYR A 86 -15.33 -1.52 10.82
CA TYR A 86 -14.72 -2.53 9.95
C TYR A 86 -14.57 -3.90 10.65
N ALA A 87 -14.44 -4.94 9.84
CA ALA A 87 -14.09 -6.29 10.26
C ALA A 87 -12.58 -6.52 10.09
N ARG A 88 -11.95 -7.22 11.03
CA ARG A 88 -10.55 -7.58 10.91
C ARG A 88 -10.39 -8.76 9.95
N GLY A 89 -9.34 -8.72 9.14
CA GLY A 89 -8.95 -9.82 8.25
C GLY A 89 -7.47 -10.12 8.38
N GLU A 90 -7.08 -11.34 8.02
CA GLU A 90 -5.70 -11.79 7.96
C GLU A 90 -5.30 -12.01 6.50
N GLY A 91 -4.00 -11.89 6.21
CA GLY A 91 -3.51 -12.13 4.87
C GLY A 91 -2.02 -11.93 4.74
N ILE A 92 -1.44 -12.60 3.75
CA ILE A 92 -0.05 -12.42 3.33
C ILE A 92 -0.08 -12.29 1.81
N ALA A 93 0.66 -11.32 1.28
CA ALA A 93 0.81 -11.11 -0.15
C ALA A 93 2.25 -10.70 -0.48
N ALA A 94 2.70 -11.06 -1.67
CA ALA A 94 3.96 -10.58 -2.21
C ALA A 94 3.83 -10.28 -3.71
N VAL A 95 4.53 -9.26 -4.18
CA VAL A 95 4.68 -8.92 -5.59
C VAL A 95 6.15 -8.68 -5.91
N VAL A 96 6.54 -9.04 -7.14
CA VAL A 96 7.87 -8.78 -7.67
C VAL A 96 7.76 -7.68 -8.72
N LEU A 97 8.56 -6.64 -8.55
CA LEU A 97 8.55 -5.46 -9.39
C LEU A 97 9.84 -5.37 -10.18
N LYS A 98 9.72 -4.93 -11.43
CA LYS A 98 10.83 -4.69 -12.36
C LYS A 98 10.50 -3.51 -13.25
N ARG A 99 11.52 -2.85 -13.80
CA ARG A 99 11.31 -1.83 -14.85
C ARG A 99 10.70 -2.50 -16.08
N LEU A 100 9.62 -1.92 -16.63
CA LEU A 100 8.86 -2.51 -17.74
C LEU A 100 9.75 -2.86 -18.95
N GLY A 101 10.69 -1.97 -19.32
CA GLY A 101 11.61 -2.24 -20.43
C GLY A 101 12.49 -3.47 -20.20
N GLU A 102 12.95 -3.69 -18.97
CA GLU A 102 13.74 -4.87 -18.62
C GLU A 102 12.90 -6.14 -18.50
N ALA A 103 11.63 -6.01 -18.10
CA ALA A 103 10.69 -7.13 -18.11
C ALA A 103 10.43 -7.60 -19.54
N ILE A 104 10.17 -6.67 -20.46
CA ILE A 104 9.98 -6.95 -21.89
C ILE A 104 11.25 -7.55 -22.50
N ALA A 105 12.42 -6.95 -22.26
CA ALA A 105 13.69 -7.42 -22.82
C ALA A 105 14.04 -8.85 -22.36
N ASN A 106 13.66 -9.20 -21.12
CA ASN A 106 13.91 -10.54 -20.58
C ASN A 106 12.82 -11.55 -20.92
N GLY A 107 11.71 -11.13 -21.53
CA GLY A 107 10.55 -12.01 -21.78
C GLY A 107 9.84 -12.42 -20.49
N ASP A 108 9.90 -11.59 -19.44
CA ASP A 108 9.24 -11.86 -18.17
C ASP A 108 7.70 -11.80 -18.34
N PRO A 109 6.92 -12.65 -17.64
CA PRO A 109 5.48 -12.52 -17.61
C PRO A 109 5.08 -11.22 -16.88
N ILE A 110 4.20 -10.43 -17.49
CA ILE A 110 3.76 -9.13 -16.97
C ILE A 110 2.27 -9.22 -16.62
N GLU A 111 1.96 -9.27 -15.32
CA GLU A 111 0.59 -9.31 -14.81
C GLU A 111 -0.11 -7.95 -14.89
N SER A 112 0.62 -6.87 -14.62
CA SER A 112 0.09 -5.50 -14.66
C SER A 112 1.21 -4.46 -14.75
N VAL A 113 0.86 -3.22 -15.08
CA VAL A 113 1.79 -2.09 -15.15
C VAL A 113 1.41 -1.03 -14.12
N ILE A 114 2.33 -0.77 -13.18
CA ILE A 114 2.17 0.33 -12.22
C ILE A 114 2.53 1.65 -12.91
N ARG A 115 1.52 2.44 -13.24
CA ARG A 115 1.68 3.73 -13.94
C ARG A 115 2.27 4.81 -13.03
N ALA A 116 1.68 4.97 -11.85
CA ALA A 116 2.13 5.91 -10.83
C ALA A 116 1.75 5.43 -9.43
N THR A 117 2.47 5.95 -8.44
CA THR A 117 2.21 5.76 -7.01
C THR A 117 2.43 7.09 -6.32
N GLY A 118 1.77 7.30 -5.19
CA GLY A 118 1.93 8.52 -4.40
C GLY A 118 1.65 8.24 -2.93
N VAL A 119 2.26 9.04 -2.06
CA VAL A 119 2.06 9.02 -0.62
C VAL A 119 2.01 10.45 -0.08
N ASN A 120 1.19 10.69 0.94
CA ASN A 120 1.20 11.92 1.73
C ASN A 120 0.71 11.63 3.17
N ALA A 121 0.51 12.69 3.94
CA ALA A 121 -0.07 12.61 5.28
C ALA A 121 -1.24 13.58 5.40
N ASP A 122 -2.22 13.23 6.24
CA ASP A 122 -3.41 14.05 6.49
C ASP A 122 -3.09 15.38 7.19
N GLY A 123 -1.94 15.48 7.87
CA GLY A 123 -1.52 16.66 8.59
C GLY A 123 -2.41 16.95 9.81
N ARG A 124 -2.65 18.23 10.10
CA ARG A 124 -3.55 18.64 11.19
C ARG A 124 -5.01 18.52 10.75
N SER A 125 -5.73 17.55 11.30
CA SER A 125 -7.18 17.36 11.12
C SER A 125 -7.94 17.50 12.45
N MET A 126 -9.23 17.17 12.46
CA MET A 126 -10.09 17.21 13.66
C MET A 126 -9.67 16.22 14.76
N GLY A 127 -8.82 15.25 14.44
CA GLY A 127 -8.26 14.30 15.39
C GLY A 127 -7.18 13.45 14.72
N ILE A 128 -6.22 12.94 15.49
CA ILE A 128 -5.05 12.23 14.94
C ILE A 128 -5.40 10.99 14.08
N THR A 129 -6.57 10.40 14.30
CA THR A 129 -7.10 9.26 13.54
C THR A 129 -8.22 9.63 12.56
N MET A 130 -8.60 10.91 12.48
CA MET A 130 -9.67 11.36 11.59
C MET A 130 -9.12 11.66 10.20
N PRO A 131 -9.71 11.06 9.14
CA PRO A 131 -9.22 11.22 7.78
C PRO A 131 -9.40 12.65 7.26
N SER A 132 -8.51 13.08 6.37
CA SER A 132 -8.61 14.37 5.67
C SER A 132 -9.04 14.20 4.21
N SER A 133 -10.28 14.58 3.88
CA SER A 133 -10.80 14.53 2.51
C SER A 133 -9.99 15.38 1.54
N MET A 134 -9.48 16.53 2.02
CA MET A 134 -8.61 17.42 1.25
C MET A 134 -7.28 16.76 0.93
N ALA A 135 -6.61 16.17 1.93
CA ALA A 135 -5.32 15.50 1.72
C ALA A 135 -5.44 14.29 0.80
N GLN A 136 -6.50 13.48 0.95
CA GLN A 136 -6.76 12.34 0.06
C GLN A 136 -7.05 12.78 -1.38
N SER A 137 -7.88 13.81 -1.56
CA SER A 137 -8.18 14.37 -2.88
C SER A 137 -6.92 14.92 -3.55
N GLN A 138 -6.06 15.61 -2.78
CA GLN A 138 -4.79 16.13 -3.28
C GLN A 138 -3.85 15.01 -3.68
N LEU A 139 -3.73 13.94 -2.88
CA LEU A 139 -2.90 12.77 -3.18
C LEU A 139 -3.30 12.13 -4.51
N ILE A 140 -4.60 11.88 -4.70
CA ILE A 140 -5.11 11.26 -5.93
C ILE A 140 -4.78 12.16 -7.12
N ARG A 141 -5.11 13.45 -7.04
CA ARG A 141 -4.88 14.42 -8.12
C ARG A 141 -3.40 14.56 -8.48
N SER A 142 -2.52 14.70 -7.48
CA SER A 142 -1.09 14.86 -7.73
C SER A 142 -0.47 13.59 -8.33
N THR A 143 -0.93 12.41 -7.90
CA THR A 143 -0.46 11.12 -8.44
C THR A 143 -0.80 10.99 -9.91
N TYR A 144 -2.05 11.25 -10.31
CA TYR A 144 -2.44 11.25 -11.73
C TYR A 144 -1.71 12.34 -12.53
N ALA A 145 -1.62 13.57 -12.00
CA ALA A 145 -0.96 14.68 -12.67
C ALA A 145 0.54 14.44 -12.90
N SER A 146 1.22 13.71 -11.99
CA SER A 146 2.66 13.40 -12.09
C SER A 146 3.06 12.65 -13.37
N ILE A 147 2.09 12.00 -14.02
CA ILE A 147 2.25 11.25 -15.26
C ILE A 147 1.27 11.71 -16.35
N GLY A 148 0.69 12.91 -16.19
CA GLY A 148 -0.17 13.53 -17.20
C GLY A 148 -1.53 12.86 -17.41
N LEU A 149 -1.99 12.00 -16.50
CA LEU A 149 -3.28 11.32 -16.58
C LEU A 149 -4.44 12.20 -16.07
N SER A 150 -5.63 12.03 -16.65
CA SER A 150 -6.84 12.79 -16.34
C SER A 150 -8.09 11.90 -16.41
N PRO A 151 -8.40 11.14 -15.35
CA PRO A 151 -9.51 10.17 -15.35
C PRO A 151 -10.91 10.81 -15.48
N ILE A 152 -11.02 12.12 -15.25
CA ILE A 152 -12.27 12.88 -15.42
C ILE A 152 -12.54 13.13 -16.90
N VAL A 153 -11.51 13.53 -17.65
CA VAL A 153 -11.64 13.92 -19.07
C VAL A 153 -11.43 12.74 -20.00
N ARG A 154 -10.55 11.80 -19.62
CA ARG A 154 -10.16 10.62 -20.40
C ARG A 154 -10.52 9.35 -19.63
N PRO A 155 -11.63 8.68 -19.97
CA PRO A 155 -12.05 7.45 -19.29
C PRO A 155 -11.00 6.34 -19.30
N GLU A 156 -10.16 6.27 -20.34
CA GLU A 156 -9.03 5.34 -20.47
C GLU A 156 -7.92 5.56 -19.44
N ASP A 157 -7.88 6.74 -18.80
CA ASP A 157 -6.94 7.06 -17.72
C ASP A 157 -7.45 6.62 -16.33
N ARG A 158 -8.69 6.10 -16.24
CA ARG A 158 -9.23 5.58 -14.98
C ARG A 158 -8.51 4.29 -14.60
N CYS A 159 -8.35 4.05 -13.31
CA CYS A 159 -7.98 2.73 -12.82
C CYS A 159 -9.01 1.70 -13.32
N GLN A 160 -8.52 0.58 -13.88
CA GLN A 160 -9.33 -0.56 -14.27
C GLN A 160 -9.92 -1.25 -13.04
#